data_AF-A0A921SHN7-F1
#
_entry.id   AF-A0A921SHN7-F1
#
_cell.length_a   1.000
_cell.length_b   1.000
_cell.length_c   1.000
_cell.angle_alpha   90.00
_cell.angle_beta   90.00
_cell.angle_gamma   90.00
#
_symmetry.space_group_name_H-M   'P 1'
#
loop_
_entity.id
_entity.type
_entity.pdbx_description
1 polymer ?
#
loop_
_entity_poly.entity_id
_entity_poly.type
_entity_poly.pdbx_seq_one_letter_code
_entity_poly.pdbx_strand_id
1 'polypeptide(L)'
;MLTAAVFASAVALLATSIPRTDAHGYMLIPESQFNGDKTSAWVVQIDPLWSSSDWDGNNEGSVTAFNSLKSANNYVDLKTLMDSSELGAECGFTNPSGTPQPIPSDGKATFSRAMQHVGPCEIWLDSTKAFSKDNCADMETFPVDYSSCNSGGCKEMRYYWLAFQGLDSKTVWQSYKGCIPLEGSGGGTSQTSPSSSTSSSTDIGYVDLLV
;
A
#
# COMPACT_ATOMS: atom_id res chain seq x y z
N MET A 1 67.90 -18.66 30.70
CA MET A 1 66.46 -18.90 30.51
C MET A 1 65.80 -17.56 30.24
N LEU A 2 65.21 -17.38 29.05
CA LEU A 2 64.16 -16.39 28.80
C LEU A 2 63.58 -16.69 27.41
N THR A 3 62.52 -17.50 27.42
CA THR A 3 61.66 -17.77 26.27
C THR A 3 60.76 -16.56 26.04
N ALA A 4 60.91 -15.89 24.91
CA ALA A 4 59.96 -14.86 24.48
C ALA A 4 58.78 -15.55 23.79
N ALA A 5 57.62 -15.55 24.44
CA ALA A 5 56.37 -15.99 23.84
C ALA A 5 55.78 -14.82 23.03
N VAL A 6 55.66 -15.00 21.72
CA VAL A 6 54.96 -14.06 20.84
C VAL A 6 53.46 -14.36 20.94
N PHE A 7 52.71 -13.45 21.55
CA PHE A 7 51.25 -13.51 21.55
C PHE A 7 50.72 -13.01 20.19
N ALA A 8 50.20 -13.92 19.37
CA ALA A 8 49.46 -13.56 18.17
C ALA A 8 48.01 -13.22 18.56
N SER A 9 47.66 -11.93 18.56
CA SER A 9 46.27 -11.50 18.73
C SER A 9 45.51 -11.64 17.41
N ALA A 10 44.66 -12.66 17.31
CA ALA A 10 43.68 -12.76 16.24
C ALA A 10 42.50 -11.81 16.54
N VAL A 11 42.38 -10.71 15.78
CA VAL A 11 41.21 -9.84 15.83
C VAL A 11 40.14 -10.46 14.93
N ALA A 12 39.13 -11.09 15.53
CA ALA A 12 37.92 -11.52 14.81
C ALA A 12 37.05 -10.28 14.52
N LEU A 13 36.98 -9.86 13.26
CA LEU A 13 36.01 -8.88 12.79
C LEU A 13 34.62 -9.54 12.78
N LEU A 14 33.87 -9.39 13.88
CA LEU A 14 32.44 -9.67 13.89
C LEU A 14 31.75 -8.59 13.05
N ALA A 15 31.43 -8.92 11.80
CA ALA A 15 30.49 -8.14 11.00
C ALA A 15 29.11 -8.26 11.64
N THR A 16 28.77 -7.32 12.52
CA THR A 16 27.42 -7.21 13.07
C THR A 16 26.49 -6.79 11.94
N SER A 17 25.70 -7.72 11.44
CA SER A 17 24.53 -7.43 10.62
C SER A 17 23.52 -6.69 11.49
N ILE A 18 23.60 -5.36 11.54
CA ILE A 18 22.60 -4.53 12.20
C ILE A 18 21.28 -4.84 11.48
N PRO A 19 20.25 -5.33 12.19
CA PRO A 19 18.93 -5.49 11.58
C PRO A 19 18.52 -4.10 11.08
N ARG A 20 18.34 -3.96 9.77
CA ARG A 20 17.75 -2.76 9.21
C ARG A 20 16.30 -2.78 9.69
N THR A 21 16.02 -2.08 10.78
CA THR A 21 14.63 -1.78 11.16
C THR A 21 14.12 -0.87 10.07
N ASP A 22 13.37 -1.46 9.16
CA ASP A 22 12.78 -0.74 8.05
C ASP A 22 11.68 0.18 8.55
N ALA A 23 12.00 1.45 8.80
CA ALA A 23 11.11 2.45 9.40
C ALA A 23 9.84 2.74 8.56
N HIS A 24 9.76 2.15 7.37
CA HIS A 24 8.70 2.36 6.41
C HIS A 24 7.90 1.08 6.20
N GLY A 25 6.67 1.21 5.71
CA GLY A 25 5.77 0.09 5.50
C GLY A 25 5.09 0.13 4.15
N TYR A 26 4.32 -0.92 3.90
CA TYR A 26 3.44 -1.07 2.74
C TYR A 26 2.12 -1.67 3.20
N MET A 27 1.08 -1.63 2.36
CA MET A 27 -0.18 -2.28 2.70
C MET A 27 0.01 -3.80 2.75
N LEU A 28 -0.10 -4.39 3.93
CA LEU A 28 0.02 -5.82 4.17
C LEU A 28 -1.30 -6.54 3.92
N ILE A 29 -2.42 -5.91 4.29
CA ILE A 29 -3.78 -6.44 4.08
C ILE A 29 -4.68 -5.31 3.59
N PRO A 30 -5.30 -5.43 2.39
CA PRO A 30 -5.01 -6.42 1.36
C PRO A 30 -3.56 -6.31 0.85
N GLU A 31 -2.93 -7.41 0.42
CA GLU A 31 -1.48 -7.43 0.17
C GLU A 31 -1.07 -6.58 -1.04
N SER A 32 -0.12 -5.66 -0.82
CA SER A 32 0.60 -4.99 -1.90
C SER A 32 1.50 -5.97 -2.63
N GLN A 33 1.34 -6.06 -3.95
CA GLN A 33 2.29 -6.72 -4.86
C GLN A 33 3.14 -5.66 -5.56
N PHE A 34 4.38 -5.99 -5.94
CA PHE A 34 5.35 -5.03 -6.44
C PHE A 34 5.79 -5.37 -7.88
N ASN A 35 6.17 -4.36 -8.66
CA ASN A 35 6.74 -4.56 -10.02
C ASN A 35 8.16 -5.15 -10.00
N GLY A 36 8.73 -5.38 -8.81
CA GLY A 36 10.04 -5.95 -8.57
C GLY A 36 10.14 -6.45 -7.13
N ASP A 37 11.30 -6.27 -6.49
CA ASP A 37 11.48 -6.67 -5.11
C ASP A 37 10.50 -5.94 -4.18
N LYS A 38 10.02 -6.69 -3.18
CA LYS A 38 9.19 -6.15 -2.10
C LYS A 38 9.93 -5.00 -1.43
N THR A 39 9.28 -3.85 -1.34
CA THR A 39 9.88 -2.62 -0.80
C THR A 39 8.86 -1.86 0.05
N SER A 40 9.39 -1.15 1.02
CA SER A 40 8.68 -0.22 1.90
C SER A 40 9.10 1.24 1.67
N ALA A 41 10.07 1.46 0.78
CA ALA A 41 10.66 2.78 0.57
C ALA A 41 9.62 3.80 0.13
N TRP A 42 9.84 5.07 0.48
CA TRP A 42 9.09 6.17 -0.12
C TRP A 42 9.27 6.15 -1.64
N VAL A 43 8.21 6.51 -2.36
CA VAL A 43 8.23 6.62 -3.83
C VAL A 43 9.14 7.77 -4.25
N VAL A 44 9.01 8.92 -3.58
CA VAL A 44 9.87 10.10 -3.74
C VAL A 44 10.02 10.83 -2.40
N GLN A 45 11.13 11.54 -2.26
CA GLN A 45 11.37 12.50 -1.19
C GLN A 45 11.70 13.85 -1.82
N ILE A 46 10.97 14.89 -1.44
CA ILE A 46 11.09 16.24 -2.00
C ILE A 46 11.02 17.29 -0.91
N ASP A 47 11.44 18.52 -1.23
CA ASP A 47 11.07 19.67 -0.42
C ASP A 47 9.54 19.85 -0.45
N PRO A 48 8.91 20.37 0.62
CA PRO A 48 7.48 20.64 0.65
C PRO A 48 7.04 21.46 -0.56
N LEU A 49 6.00 20.99 -1.27
CA LEU A 49 5.45 21.73 -2.41
C LEU A 49 4.89 23.11 -1.98
N TRP A 50 4.52 23.24 -0.71
CA TRP A 50 4.02 24.48 -0.13
C TRP A 50 5.06 25.07 0.81
N SER A 51 5.47 26.30 0.51
CA SER A 51 6.43 27.03 1.35
C SER A 51 5.80 27.46 2.66
N SER A 52 6.48 27.20 3.77
CA SER A 52 6.12 27.70 5.11
C SER A 52 7.34 27.70 6.03
N SER A 53 7.39 28.66 6.96
CA SER A 53 8.33 28.66 8.08
C SER A 53 7.90 27.74 9.22
N ASP A 54 6.65 27.29 9.20
CA ASP A 54 6.01 26.57 10.32
C ASP A 54 6.20 25.05 10.21
N TRP A 55 6.89 24.59 9.16
CA TRP A 55 7.31 23.21 8.99
C TRP A 55 8.22 22.77 10.15
N ASP A 56 7.89 21.65 10.79
CA ASP A 56 8.49 21.20 12.05
C ASP A 56 8.90 19.72 12.00
N GLY A 57 9.56 19.30 10.92
CA GLY A 57 10.01 17.92 10.71
C GLY A 57 8.92 16.88 10.95
N ASN A 58 9.29 15.80 11.66
CA ASN A 58 8.40 14.72 12.07
C ASN A 58 7.67 15.02 13.39
N ASN A 59 7.05 16.19 13.50
CA ASN A 59 6.27 16.61 14.67
C ASN A 59 4.88 17.11 14.26
N GLU A 60 3.95 17.17 15.21
CA GLU A 60 2.58 17.66 15.00
C GLU A 60 2.52 19.09 14.43
N GLY A 61 3.57 19.89 14.62
CA GLY A 61 3.72 21.20 13.98
C GLY A 61 3.62 21.13 12.45
N SER A 62 4.23 20.12 11.81
CA SER A 62 4.12 19.91 10.35
C SER A 62 2.69 19.55 9.92
N VAL A 63 1.95 18.79 10.73
CA VAL A 63 0.53 18.50 10.46
C VAL A 63 -0.29 19.78 10.51
N THR A 64 -0.05 20.61 11.53
CA THR A 64 -0.69 21.91 11.68
C THR A 64 -0.38 22.84 10.50
N ALA A 65 0.90 22.91 10.10
CA ALA A 65 1.34 23.69 8.94
C ALA A 65 0.70 23.20 7.63
N PHE A 66 0.67 21.89 7.37
CA PHE A 66 0.00 21.35 6.19
C PHE A 66 -1.48 21.73 6.16
N ASN A 67 -2.18 21.57 7.29
CA ASN A 67 -3.60 21.87 7.40
C ASN A 67 -3.91 23.36 7.18
N SER A 68 -3.08 24.27 7.71
CA SER A 68 -3.28 25.72 7.52
C SER A 68 -3.06 26.17 6.07
N LEU A 69 -2.21 25.45 5.32
CA LEU A 69 -1.88 25.74 3.93
C LEU A 69 -2.89 25.20 2.92
N LYS A 70 -3.76 24.24 3.30
CA LYS A 70 -4.72 23.58 2.39
C LYS A 70 -5.54 24.57 1.55
N SER A 71 -6.18 25.55 2.19
CA SER A 71 -7.04 26.51 1.49
C SER A 71 -6.27 27.41 0.51
N ALA A 72 -5.09 27.90 0.90
CA ALA A 72 -4.25 28.75 0.05
C ALA A 72 -3.71 28.01 -1.18
N ASN A 73 -3.62 26.68 -1.10
CA ASN A 73 -3.10 25.81 -2.16
C ASN A 73 -4.20 25.04 -2.90
N ASN A 74 -5.47 25.44 -2.78
CA ASN A 74 -6.62 24.79 -3.44
C ASN A 74 -6.69 23.28 -3.20
N TYR A 75 -6.31 22.84 -2.01
CA TYR A 75 -6.32 21.42 -1.65
C TYR A 75 -7.74 20.86 -1.70
N VAL A 76 -7.92 19.75 -2.42
CA VAL A 76 -9.18 19.01 -2.51
C VAL A 76 -9.13 17.79 -1.59
N ASP A 77 -8.20 16.89 -1.86
CA ASP A 77 -7.93 15.69 -1.08
C ASP A 77 -6.52 15.17 -1.33
N LEU A 78 -6.11 14.21 -0.52
CA LEU A 78 -4.73 13.72 -0.55
C LEU A 78 -4.46 12.95 -1.83
N LYS A 79 -5.43 12.15 -2.29
CA LYS A 79 -5.38 11.49 -3.61
C LYS A 79 -5.06 12.50 -4.72
N THR A 80 -5.82 13.58 -4.84
CA THR A 80 -5.64 14.60 -5.89
C THR A 80 -4.27 15.26 -5.80
N LEU A 81 -3.79 15.56 -4.59
CA LEU A 81 -2.44 16.09 -4.39
C LEU A 81 -1.37 15.07 -4.80
N MET A 82 -1.48 13.84 -4.32
CA MET A 82 -0.46 12.80 -4.46
C MET A 82 -0.46 12.12 -5.82
N ASP A 83 -1.54 12.19 -6.61
CA ASP A 83 -1.56 11.73 -8.02
C ASP A 83 -0.75 12.66 -8.94
N SER A 84 -0.27 13.80 -8.45
CA SER A 84 0.70 14.64 -9.18
C SER A 84 2.02 13.90 -9.43
N SER A 85 2.66 14.24 -10.55
CA SER A 85 3.93 13.62 -10.97
C SER A 85 5.09 13.91 -10.02
N GLU A 86 5.03 15.07 -9.35
CA GLU A 86 5.97 15.56 -8.37
C GLU A 86 6.04 14.66 -7.14
N LEU A 87 4.95 13.95 -6.83
CA LEU A 87 4.85 13.01 -5.72
C LEU A 87 4.99 11.55 -6.16
N GLY A 88 5.57 11.33 -7.35
CA GLY A 88 5.97 10.02 -7.86
C GLY A 88 4.93 9.33 -8.73
N ALA A 89 5.24 8.11 -9.20
CA ALA A 89 4.32 7.32 -10.04
C ALA A 89 3.01 7.00 -9.30
N GLU A 90 1.87 6.99 -10.00
CA GLU A 90 0.54 6.83 -9.38
C GLU A 90 0.43 5.63 -8.42
N CYS A 91 0.89 4.45 -8.84
CA CYS A 91 0.88 3.24 -8.02
C CYS A 91 2.19 3.01 -7.26
N GLY A 92 3.05 4.02 -7.16
CA GLY A 92 4.36 3.90 -6.53
C GLY A 92 5.17 2.73 -7.10
N PHE A 93 5.58 1.81 -6.22
CA PHE A 93 6.29 0.58 -6.60
C PHE A 93 5.37 -0.64 -6.79
N THR A 94 4.08 -0.50 -6.48
CA THR A 94 3.13 -1.60 -6.54
C THR A 94 2.77 -1.98 -7.98
N ASN A 95 2.38 -3.24 -8.17
CA ASN A 95 1.90 -3.78 -9.43
C ASN A 95 0.35 -3.74 -9.44
N PRO A 96 -0.29 -2.78 -10.15
CA PRO A 96 -1.74 -2.71 -10.27
C PRO A 96 -2.34 -3.82 -11.16
N SER A 97 -1.50 -4.66 -11.77
CA SER A 97 -1.92 -5.87 -12.51
C SER A 97 -1.53 -7.16 -11.78
N GLY A 98 -1.23 -7.07 -10.47
CA GLY A 98 -1.03 -8.23 -9.62
C GLY A 98 -2.30 -9.07 -9.43
N THR A 99 -2.19 -10.17 -8.69
CA THR A 99 -3.34 -11.01 -8.36
C THR A 99 -4.34 -10.25 -7.49
N PRO A 100 -5.63 -10.14 -7.89
CA PRO A 100 -6.66 -9.52 -7.07
C PRO A 100 -6.68 -10.08 -5.64
N GLN A 101 -6.75 -9.18 -4.67
CA GLN A 101 -6.78 -9.50 -3.25
C GLN A 101 -8.23 -9.54 -2.74
N PRO A 102 -8.58 -10.47 -1.85
CA PRO A 102 -9.90 -10.50 -1.24
C PRO A 102 -10.15 -9.23 -0.43
N ILE A 103 -11.40 -8.77 -0.43
CA ILE A 103 -11.83 -7.65 0.43
C ILE A 103 -11.86 -8.14 1.89
N PRO A 104 -11.13 -7.49 2.82
CA PRO A 104 -11.16 -7.84 4.24
C PRO A 104 -12.56 -7.79 4.84
N SER A 105 -13.01 -8.91 5.39
CA SER A 105 -14.36 -9.03 5.96
C SER A 105 -14.56 -8.33 7.31
N ASP A 106 -13.46 -7.94 7.96
CA ASP A 106 -13.46 -7.26 9.26
C ASP A 106 -13.49 -5.73 9.15
N GLY A 107 -13.62 -5.21 7.91
CA GLY A 107 -13.70 -3.77 7.66
C GLY A 107 -12.37 -3.04 7.88
N LYS A 108 -11.24 -3.76 7.82
CA LYS A 108 -9.91 -3.17 8.08
C LYS A 108 -8.99 -3.25 6.88
N ALA A 109 -8.05 -2.33 6.83
CA ALA A 109 -6.80 -2.49 6.09
C ALA A 109 -5.63 -2.46 7.10
N THR A 110 -4.56 -3.18 6.83
CA THR A 110 -3.42 -3.32 7.75
C THR A 110 -2.13 -2.98 7.02
N PHE A 111 -1.38 -2.02 7.54
CA PHE A 111 -0.02 -1.71 7.13
C PHE A 111 0.95 -2.74 7.72
N SER A 112 2.09 -2.96 7.07
CA SER A 112 3.07 -3.95 7.53
C SER A 112 3.72 -3.64 8.89
N ARG A 113 3.50 -2.44 9.42
CA ARG A 113 3.94 -1.93 10.73
C ARG A 113 3.22 -0.62 11.02
N ALA A 114 3.27 -0.13 12.26
CA ALA A 114 2.83 1.23 12.56
C ALA A 114 3.60 2.30 11.75
N MET A 115 2.87 3.32 11.28
CA MET A 115 3.42 4.48 10.58
C MET A 115 4.25 5.36 11.54
N GLN A 116 5.54 5.57 11.25
CA GLN A 116 6.44 6.30 12.15
C GLN A 116 6.51 7.81 11.92
N HIS A 117 5.98 8.28 10.77
CA HIS A 117 6.01 9.69 10.39
C HIS A 117 4.63 10.32 10.47
N VAL A 118 4.58 11.54 10.99
CA VAL A 118 3.38 12.35 11.00
C VAL A 118 2.98 12.74 9.58
N GLY A 119 1.68 12.91 9.37
CA GLY A 119 1.14 13.40 8.11
C GLY A 119 -0.15 12.71 7.70
N PRO A 120 -0.87 13.29 6.74
CA PRO A 120 -2.18 12.83 6.35
C PRO A 120 -2.10 11.49 5.61
N CYS A 121 -3.14 10.69 5.75
CA CYS A 121 -3.33 9.52 4.91
C CYS A 121 -4.79 9.33 4.49
N GLU A 122 -4.97 8.68 3.35
CA GLU A 122 -6.26 8.33 2.78
C GLU A 122 -6.23 6.91 2.21
N ILE A 123 -7.37 6.21 2.28
CA ILE A 123 -7.59 4.96 1.55
C ILE A 123 -8.84 5.14 0.69
N TRP A 124 -8.71 4.74 -0.57
CA TRP A 124 -9.74 4.84 -1.59
C TRP A 124 -10.07 3.45 -2.12
N LEU A 125 -11.34 3.21 -2.37
CA LEU A 125 -11.88 2.04 -3.04
C LEU A 125 -12.49 2.51 -4.35
N ASP A 126 -11.84 2.17 -5.46
CA ASP A 126 -12.11 2.76 -6.78
C ASP A 126 -12.15 4.31 -6.69
N SER A 127 -13.32 4.92 -6.92
CA SER A 127 -13.53 6.38 -6.83
C SER A 127 -14.05 6.87 -5.48
N THR A 128 -14.19 5.99 -4.49
CA THR A 128 -14.78 6.32 -3.18
C THR A 128 -13.70 6.46 -2.13
N LYS A 129 -13.64 7.60 -1.45
CA LYS A 129 -12.79 7.78 -0.26
C LYS A 129 -13.39 6.99 0.90
N ALA A 130 -12.74 5.89 1.26
CA ALA A 130 -13.23 4.95 2.26
C ALA A 130 -12.63 5.20 3.66
N PHE A 131 -11.51 5.94 3.73
CA PHE A 131 -10.89 6.38 4.97
C PHE A 131 -10.05 7.64 4.73
N SER A 132 -9.98 8.52 5.73
CA SER A 132 -9.04 9.64 5.77
C SER A 132 -8.74 10.09 7.19
N LYS A 133 -7.52 10.55 7.43
CA LYS A 133 -7.13 11.21 8.68
C LYS A 133 -5.99 12.19 8.42
N ASP A 134 -5.97 13.32 9.14
CA ASP A 134 -4.95 14.36 8.97
C ASP A 134 -3.57 13.96 9.53
N ASN A 135 -3.53 13.01 10.47
CA ASN A 135 -2.28 12.44 10.98
C ASN A 135 -2.42 10.93 11.25
N CYS A 136 -1.70 10.12 10.48
CA CYS A 136 -1.73 8.66 10.58
C CYS A 136 -0.55 8.05 11.33
N ALA A 137 0.30 8.87 11.96
CA ALA A 137 1.33 8.36 12.87
C ALA A 137 0.74 7.37 13.89
N ASP A 138 1.53 6.33 14.18
CA ASP A 138 1.23 5.20 15.05
C ASP A 138 0.08 4.29 14.60
N MET A 139 -0.54 4.55 13.44
CA MET A 139 -1.54 3.65 12.88
C MET A 139 -0.88 2.49 12.14
N GLU A 140 -1.30 1.28 12.49
CA GLU A 140 -1.01 0.05 11.75
C GLU A 140 -2.27 -0.50 11.08
N THR A 141 -3.43 -0.29 11.69
CA THR A 141 -4.73 -0.74 11.18
C THR A 141 -5.66 0.44 10.94
N PHE A 142 -6.34 0.41 9.80
CA PHE A 142 -7.26 1.46 9.36
C PHE A 142 -8.69 0.90 9.28
N PRO A 143 -9.68 1.57 9.89
CA PRO A 143 -11.07 1.24 9.65
C PRO A 143 -11.47 1.74 8.26
N VAL A 144 -11.72 0.82 7.34
CA VAL A 144 -12.06 1.13 5.94
C VAL A 144 -13.52 0.82 5.69
N ASP A 145 -14.26 1.79 5.16
CA ASP A 145 -15.65 1.57 4.74
C ASP A 145 -15.71 0.88 3.37
N TYR A 146 -15.85 -0.45 3.37
CA TYR A 146 -16.01 -1.25 2.16
C TYR A 146 -17.45 -1.29 1.62
N SER A 147 -18.38 -0.46 2.14
CA SER A 147 -19.78 -0.49 1.72
C SER A 147 -19.97 -0.25 0.21
N SER A 148 -19.08 0.54 -0.40
CA SER A 148 -19.03 0.77 -1.86
C SER A 148 -18.78 -0.51 -2.67
N CYS A 149 -18.16 -1.53 -2.08
CA CYS A 149 -17.87 -2.80 -2.71
C CYS A 149 -18.98 -3.86 -2.53
N ASN A 150 -20.07 -3.57 -1.81
CA ASN A 150 -21.12 -4.57 -1.54
C ASN A 150 -21.87 -5.02 -2.81
N SER A 151 -21.87 -4.20 -3.86
CA SER A 151 -22.57 -4.48 -5.13
C SER A 151 -21.64 -5.11 -6.16
N GLY A 152 -21.03 -6.24 -5.80
CA GLY A 152 -20.17 -7.00 -6.70
C GLY A 152 -18.68 -6.62 -6.60
N GLY A 153 -18.20 -6.19 -5.44
CA GLY A 153 -16.78 -5.92 -5.17
C GLY A 153 -16.29 -4.57 -5.69
N CYS A 154 -15.01 -4.28 -5.41
CA CYS A 154 -14.27 -3.15 -5.94
C CYS A 154 -13.14 -3.67 -6.84
N LYS A 155 -12.62 -2.84 -7.74
CA LYS A 155 -11.52 -3.24 -8.63
C LYS A 155 -10.16 -2.98 -8.01
N GLU A 156 -10.03 -1.90 -7.24
CA GLU A 156 -8.75 -1.48 -6.70
C GLU A 156 -8.92 -0.74 -5.36
N MET A 157 -8.01 -1.01 -4.43
CA MET A 157 -7.73 -0.13 -3.30
C MET A 157 -6.51 0.72 -3.63
N ARG A 158 -6.59 2.03 -3.35
CA ARG A 158 -5.41 2.90 -3.32
C ARG A 158 -5.18 3.42 -1.92
N TYR A 159 -3.93 3.39 -1.47
CA TYR A 159 -3.53 4.05 -0.23
C TYR A 159 -2.60 5.22 -0.54
N TYR A 160 -2.72 6.28 0.24
CA TYR A 160 -1.92 7.48 0.15
C TYR A 160 -1.48 7.88 1.56
N TRP A 161 -0.21 8.15 1.74
CA TRP A 161 0.36 8.70 2.96
C TRP A 161 1.46 9.68 2.59
N LEU A 162 1.25 10.95 2.92
CA LEU A 162 2.25 11.99 2.77
C LEU A 162 2.91 12.19 4.12
N ALA A 163 4.12 11.67 4.27
CA ALA A 163 4.87 11.73 5.51
C ALA A 163 5.73 12.99 5.58
N PHE A 164 5.77 13.62 6.75
CA PHE A 164 6.66 14.74 7.05
C PHE A 164 7.86 14.24 7.83
N GLN A 165 9.05 14.46 7.29
CA GLN A 165 10.30 14.01 7.89
C GLN A 165 11.23 15.20 8.14
N GLY A 166 11.89 15.21 9.30
CA GLY A 166 12.98 16.14 9.55
C GLY A 166 14.29 15.63 8.92
N LEU A 167 14.92 16.42 8.05
CA LEU A 167 16.23 16.13 7.48
C LEU A 167 17.04 17.42 7.43
N ASP A 168 18.24 17.40 8.01
CA ASP A 168 19.16 18.55 8.03
C ASP A 168 18.50 19.88 8.44
N SER A 169 17.73 19.84 9.54
CA SER A 169 16.97 20.98 10.09
C SER A 169 15.87 21.54 9.19
N LYS A 170 15.42 20.79 8.18
CA LYS A 170 14.27 21.12 7.33
C LYS A 170 13.24 20.00 7.36
N THR A 171 12.01 20.31 6.97
CA THR A 171 11.01 19.29 6.63
C THR A 171 11.17 18.90 5.18
N VAL A 172 11.14 17.60 4.91
CA VAL A 172 10.93 17.03 3.58
C VAL A 172 9.60 16.26 3.57
N TRP A 173 8.98 16.18 2.40
CA TRP A 173 7.82 15.33 2.16
C TRP A 173 8.27 14.01 1.57
N GLN A 174 7.77 12.91 2.12
CA GLN A 174 7.96 11.57 1.58
C GLN A 174 6.61 11.01 1.13
N SER A 175 6.52 10.63 -0.13
CA SER A 175 5.31 10.06 -0.72
C SER A 175 5.29 8.54 -0.54
N TYR A 176 4.27 8.02 0.13
CA TYR A 176 3.95 6.60 0.18
C TYR A 176 2.59 6.39 -0.45
N LYS A 177 2.55 5.66 -1.57
CA LYS A 177 1.30 5.33 -2.24
C LYS A 177 1.43 4.04 -3.02
N GLY A 178 0.30 3.39 -3.23
CA GLY A 178 0.24 2.14 -3.95
C GLY A 178 -1.19 1.76 -4.33
N CYS A 179 -1.28 0.83 -5.27
CA CYS A 179 -2.48 0.28 -5.84
C CYS A 179 -2.52 -1.22 -5.53
N ILE A 180 -3.64 -1.68 -4.99
CA ILE A 180 -3.89 -3.08 -4.67
C ILE A 180 -5.12 -3.52 -5.46
N PRO A 181 -4.95 -4.37 -6.48
CA PRO A 181 -6.09 -4.97 -7.17
C PRO A 181 -6.96 -5.74 -6.18
N LEU A 182 -8.28 -5.57 -6.25
CA LEU A 182 -9.24 -6.21 -5.37
C LEU A 182 -10.12 -7.21 -6.14
N GLU A 183 -10.58 -8.24 -5.42
CA GLU A 183 -11.59 -9.15 -5.94
C GLU A 183 -12.94 -8.44 -6.09
N GLY A 184 -13.41 -8.34 -7.33
CA GLY A 184 -14.73 -7.84 -7.67
C GLY A 184 -15.24 -8.44 -8.98
N SER A 185 -16.56 -8.41 -9.15
CA SER A 185 -17.32 -8.88 -10.31
C SER A 185 -16.98 -8.20 -11.64
N GLY A 186 -16.08 -7.20 -11.64
CA GLY A 186 -15.55 -6.55 -12.84
C GLY A 186 -14.18 -7.08 -13.31
N GLY A 187 -13.51 -7.94 -12.53
CA GLY A 187 -12.26 -8.59 -12.91
C GLY A 187 -12.53 -9.97 -13.46
N GLY A 188 -12.73 -10.08 -14.77
CA GLY A 188 -12.90 -11.37 -15.44
C GLY A 188 -11.68 -12.26 -15.24
N THR A 189 -11.69 -13.08 -14.20
CA THR A 189 -11.01 -14.37 -14.26
C THR A 189 -11.68 -15.13 -15.39
N SER A 190 -10.94 -15.36 -16.48
CA SER A 190 -11.29 -16.43 -17.41
C SER A 190 -11.23 -17.73 -16.61
N GLN A 191 -12.35 -18.08 -15.97
CA GLN A 191 -12.57 -19.45 -15.55
C GLN A 191 -12.76 -20.25 -16.84
N THR A 192 -11.71 -20.98 -17.22
CA THR A 192 -11.82 -22.10 -18.15
C THR A 192 -12.89 -23.03 -17.57
N SER A 193 -14.10 -22.98 -18.13
CA SER A 193 -15.14 -23.95 -17.77
C SER A 193 -14.65 -25.35 -18.13
N PRO A 194 -14.73 -26.36 -17.24
CA PRO A 194 -14.62 -27.74 -17.68
C PRO A 194 -15.86 -28.01 -18.53
N SER A 195 -15.65 -28.33 -19.81
CA SER A 195 -16.71 -28.81 -20.69
C SER A 195 -17.24 -30.13 -20.12
N SER A 196 -18.37 -30.10 -19.43
CA SER A 196 -19.15 -31.28 -19.09
C SER A 196 -19.85 -31.78 -20.35
N SER A 197 -19.26 -32.78 -21.00
CA SER A 197 -19.91 -33.57 -22.05
C SER A 197 -21.01 -34.43 -21.41
N THR A 198 -22.24 -33.92 -21.38
CA THR A 198 -23.42 -34.71 -21.04
C THR A 198 -23.82 -35.56 -22.25
N SER A 199 -23.42 -36.82 -22.26
CA SER A 199 -23.98 -37.85 -23.14
C SER A 199 -25.32 -38.33 -22.58
N SER A 200 -26.41 -37.77 -23.08
CA SER A 200 -27.77 -38.27 -22.85
C SER A 200 -28.20 -39.12 -24.04
N SER A 201 -28.07 -40.44 -23.93
CA SER A 201 -28.75 -41.39 -24.81
C SER A 201 -30.03 -41.86 -24.11
N THR A 202 -31.14 -41.25 -24.51
CA THR A 202 -32.49 -41.61 -24.06
C THR A 202 -32.95 -42.84 -24.83
N ASP A 203 -33.21 -43.90 -24.08
CA ASP A 203 -33.96 -45.09 -24.49
C ASP A 203 -35.40 -44.70 -24.81
N ILE A 204 -35.88 -45.06 -26.00
CA ILE A 204 -37.30 -45.04 -26.35
C ILE A 204 -37.61 -46.27 -27.20
N GLY A 205 -38.04 -47.34 -26.55
CA GLY A 205 -38.80 -48.41 -27.19
C GLY A 205 -40.27 -48.05 -27.27
N TYR A 206 -40.88 -48.16 -28.46
CA TYR A 206 -42.16 -48.85 -28.67
C TYR A 206 -42.51 -48.98 -30.18
N VAL A 207 -42.60 -50.25 -30.61
CA VAL A 207 -43.70 -50.89 -31.39
C VAL A 207 -43.90 -50.60 -32.89
N ASP A 208 -43.49 -51.59 -33.68
CA ASP A 208 -44.31 -52.45 -34.56
C ASP A 208 -45.13 -51.80 -35.70
N LEU A 209 -44.74 -52.11 -36.95
CA LEU A 209 -45.71 -52.28 -38.03
C LEU A 209 -45.18 -53.23 -39.13
N LEU A 210 -45.86 -54.36 -39.23
CA LEU A 210 -45.97 -55.29 -40.36
C LEU A 210 -45.89 -54.61 -41.74
N VAL A 211 -45.04 -55.10 -42.64
CA VAL A 211 -45.33 -55.93 -43.85
C VAL A 211 -43.99 -56.49 -44.36
#